data_AF-A0A7W0H304-F1
#
_entry.id   AF-A0A7W0H304-F1
#
_cell.length_a   1.000
_cell.length_b   1.000
_cell.length_c   1.000
_cell.angle_alpha   90.00
_cell.angle_beta   90.00
_cell.angle_gamma   90.00
#
_symmetry.space_group_name_H-M   'P 1'
#
loop_
_entity.id
_entity.type
_entity.pdbx_description
1 polymer ?
#
loop_
_entity_poly.entity_id
_entity_poly.type
_entity_poly.pdbx_seq_one_letter_code
_entity_poly.pdbx_strand_id
1 'polypeptide(L)'
;MRGTSALRTTTWLLENPGYVKFRKGGEPHATSPEVVEALHETAAAHALRKAVSGGGWSLYKRFAGLVNERRPLELRDLLEPVPSFGAGPPPG
;
A
#
# COMPACT_ATOMS: atom_id res chain seq x y z
N MET A 1 3.38 25.90 -8.60
CA MET A 1 4.69 26.57 -8.43
C MET A 1 5.53 25.80 -7.40
N ARG A 2 6.53 25.05 -7.84
CA ARG A 2 7.70 24.68 -7.04
C ARG A 2 8.91 24.91 -7.95
N GLY A 3 9.57 26.04 -7.75
CA GLY A 3 10.84 26.36 -8.38
C GLY A 3 11.91 26.32 -7.30
N THR A 4 12.93 25.48 -7.51
CA THR A 4 14.37 25.73 -7.32
C THR A 4 15.12 24.39 -7.23
N SER A 5 15.73 23.98 -8.34
CA SER A 5 16.87 23.07 -8.39
C SER A 5 17.51 23.26 -9.78
N ALA A 6 18.79 23.54 -9.99
CA ALA A 6 19.92 23.89 -9.13
C ALA A 6 20.94 24.64 -10.01
N LEU A 7 21.62 25.66 -9.46
CA LEU A 7 22.94 26.06 -9.94
C LEU A 7 23.95 25.70 -8.85
N ARG A 8 24.52 24.50 -8.95
CA ARG A 8 25.80 24.15 -8.33
C ARG A 8 26.41 23.00 -9.11
N THR A 9 27.58 23.25 -9.68
CA THR A 9 28.29 22.35 -10.60
C THR A 9 28.67 21.05 -9.91
N THR A 10 28.26 19.91 -10.50
CA THR A 10 29.05 18.71 -10.85
C THR A 10 28.28 17.41 -10.61
N THR A 11 27.36 17.09 -11.52
CA THR A 11 27.00 15.73 -11.96
C THR A 11 25.91 15.86 -13.03
N TRP A 12 26.25 15.53 -14.27
CA TRP A 12 25.32 15.50 -15.41
C TRP A 12 24.41 14.27 -15.37
N LEU A 13 23.86 13.94 -14.20
CA LEU A 13 22.94 12.82 -14.04
C LEU A 13 21.58 13.37 -13.67
N LEU A 14 20.62 13.18 -14.57
CA LEU A 14 19.21 13.45 -14.29
C LEU A 14 18.78 12.61 -13.09
N GLU A 15 18.08 13.25 -12.15
CA GLU A 15 17.48 12.55 -11.01
C GLU A 15 16.59 11.41 -11.52
N ASN A 16 16.65 10.24 -10.86
CA ASN A 16 15.80 9.10 -11.17
C ASN A 16 14.79 8.88 -10.04
N PRO A 17 13.69 9.62 -10.02
CA PRO A 17 12.69 9.55 -8.96
C PRO A 17 11.82 8.28 -9.05
N GLY A 18 11.94 7.45 -10.09
CA GLY A 18 11.19 6.19 -10.16
C GLY A 18 9.72 6.32 -10.55
N TYR A 19 9.34 7.30 -11.37
CA TYR A 19 7.95 7.45 -11.85
C TYR A 19 7.38 6.19 -12.51
N VAL A 20 8.20 5.42 -13.25
CA VAL A 20 7.73 4.25 -14.01
C VAL A 20 7.90 2.94 -13.22
N LYS A 21 8.98 2.81 -12.46
CA LYS A 21 9.30 1.61 -11.68
C LYS A 21 9.74 2.02 -10.29
N PHE A 22 9.27 1.28 -9.30
CA PHE A 22 9.61 1.52 -7.90
C PHE A 22 11.12 1.67 -7.72
N ARG A 23 11.50 2.74 -7.02
CA ARG A 23 12.86 2.98 -6.54
C ARG A 23 12.77 3.32 -5.05
N LYS A 24 13.67 2.72 -4.26
CA LYS A 24 13.78 3.06 -2.84
C LYS A 24 14.18 4.55 -2.73
N GLY A 25 13.39 5.32 -1.99
CA GLY A 25 13.58 6.77 -1.85
C GLY A 25 13.06 7.62 -3.01
N GLY A 26 12.42 7.00 -4.01
CA GLY A 26 11.74 7.71 -5.09
C GLY A 26 10.26 7.95 -4.80
N GLU A 27 9.49 8.14 -5.87
CA GLU A 27 8.05 8.32 -5.83
C GLU A 27 7.35 7.08 -5.25
N PRO A 28 6.32 7.26 -4.41
CA PRO A 28 5.57 6.17 -3.81
C PRO A 28 4.77 5.40 -4.87
N HIS A 29 4.79 4.07 -4.79
CA HIS A 29 4.03 3.17 -5.66
C HIS A 29 3.06 2.36 -4.81
N ALA A 30 1.82 2.20 -5.28
CA ALA A 30 0.81 1.38 -4.61
C ALA A 30 1.26 -0.09 -4.48
N THR A 31 2.00 -0.59 -5.46
CA THR A 31 2.55 -1.95 -5.54
C THR A 31 4.05 -1.94 -5.26
N SER A 32 4.45 -1.53 -4.06
CA SER A 32 5.85 -1.61 -3.62
C SER A 32 6.26 -3.07 -3.35
N PRO A 33 7.56 -3.39 -3.32
CA PRO A 33 8.03 -4.74 -2.98
C PRO A 33 7.49 -5.25 -1.65
N GLU A 34 7.41 -4.38 -0.63
CA GLU A 34 6.90 -4.72 0.70
C GLU A 34 5.42 -5.12 0.69
N VAL A 35 4.60 -4.40 -0.08
CA VAL A 35 3.17 -4.72 -0.23
C VAL A 35 2.99 -6.07 -0.94
N VAL A 36 3.78 -6.34 -1.99
CA VAL A 36 3.72 -7.60 -2.74
C VAL A 36 4.19 -8.78 -1.88
N GLU A 37 5.25 -8.60 -1.08
CA GLU A 37 5.74 -9.61 -0.15
C GLU A 37 4.68 -9.97 0.91
N ALA A 38 4.07 -8.98 1.54
CA ALA A 38 3.00 -9.21 2.52
C ALA A 38 1.76 -9.90 1.91
N LEU A 39 1.46 -9.62 0.63
CA LEU A 39 0.40 -10.32 -0.10
C LEU A 39 0.74 -11.80 -0.33
N HIS A 40 1.99 -12.12 -0.71
CA HIS A 40 2.44 -13.50 -0.87
C HIS A 40 2.36 -14.29 0.43
N GLU A 41 2.80 -13.71 1.56
CA GLU A 41 2.66 -14.32 2.89
C GLU A 41 1.21 -14.67 3.21
N THR A 42 0.30 -13.74 2.94
CA THR A 42 -1.14 -13.92 3.13
C THR A 42 -1.68 -15.06 2.26
N ALA A 43 -1.32 -15.10 0.97
CA ALA A 43 -1.78 -16.14 0.05
C ALA A 43 -1.29 -17.53 0.48
N ALA A 44 -0.02 -17.64 0.86
CA ALA A 44 0.56 -18.87 1.39
C ALA A 44 -0.16 -19.33 2.67
N ALA A 45 -0.42 -18.41 3.61
CA ALA A 45 -1.12 -18.74 4.84
C ALA A 45 -2.62 -19.03 4.64
N HIS A 46 -3.27 -18.45 3.64
CA HIS A 46 -4.64 -18.80 3.28
C HIS A 46 -4.71 -20.24 2.74
N ALA A 47 -3.79 -20.61 1.84
CA ALA A 47 -3.66 -21.97 1.34
C ALA A 47 -3.40 -22.96 2.49
N LEU A 48 -2.50 -22.62 3.41
CA LEU A 48 -2.23 -23.41 4.61
C LEU A 48 -3.46 -23.51 5.52
N ARG A 49 -4.15 -22.41 5.83
CA ARG A 49 -5.37 -22.41 6.65
C ARG A 49 -6.45 -23.33 6.07
N LYS A 50 -6.61 -23.32 4.74
CA LYS A 50 -7.54 -24.23 4.03
C LYS A 50 -7.18 -25.70 4.25
N ALA A 51 -5.89 -26.01 4.43
CA ALA A 51 -5.39 -27.37 4.65
C ALA A 51 -5.35 -27.79 6.14
N VAL A 52 -5.08 -26.89 7.09
CA VAL A 52 -4.72 -27.27 8.49
C VAL A 52 -5.26 -26.37 9.63
N SER A 53 -6.19 -25.44 9.37
CA SER A 53 -6.93 -24.68 10.41
C SER A 53 -6.16 -23.68 11.32
N GLY A 54 -5.32 -22.79 10.77
CA GLY A 54 -4.98 -21.55 11.52
C GLY A 54 -3.83 -20.71 10.99
N GLY A 55 -3.93 -19.37 11.08
CA GLY A 55 -2.81 -18.42 10.92
C GLY A 55 -3.00 -17.25 9.94
N GLY A 56 -3.79 -17.41 8.87
CA GLY A 56 -3.81 -16.42 7.77
C GLY A 56 -4.37 -15.02 8.09
N TRP A 57 -5.13 -14.85 9.18
CA TRP A 57 -5.78 -13.57 9.48
C TRP A 57 -4.81 -12.48 9.97
N SER A 58 -3.81 -12.84 10.78
CA SER A 58 -2.81 -11.88 11.25
C SER A 58 -1.95 -11.35 10.09
N LEU A 59 -1.59 -12.23 9.17
CA LEU A 59 -0.84 -11.89 7.95
C LEU A 59 -1.65 -10.98 7.02
N TYR A 60 -2.94 -11.29 6.83
CA TYR A 60 -3.83 -10.41 6.09
C TYR A 60 -3.92 -9.01 6.71
N LYS A 61 -4.05 -8.91 8.04
CA LYS A 61 -4.07 -7.61 8.73
C LYS A 61 -2.79 -6.80 8.50
N ARG A 62 -1.62 -7.44 8.47
CA ARG A 62 -0.36 -6.77 8.14
C ARG A 62 -0.38 -6.21 6.72
N PHE A 63 -0.77 -7.02 5.74
CA PHE A 63 -0.92 -6.58 4.35
C PHE A 63 -1.91 -5.41 4.22
N ALA A 64 -3.08 -5.52 4.86
CA ALA A 64 -4.11 -4.48 4.82
C ALA A 64 -3.62 -3.17 5.44
N GLY A 65 -2.85 -3.22 6.53
CA GLY A 65 -2.24 -2.03 7.13
C GLY A 65 -1.30 -1.31 6.15
N LEU A 66 -0.41 -2.04 5.46
CA LEU A 66 0.48 -1.45 4.45
C LEU A 66 -0.26 -0.75 3.31
N VAL A 67 -1.44 -1.26 2.92
CA VAL A 67 -2.25 -0.68 1.84
C VAL A 67 -3.09 0.50 2.33
N ASN A 68 -3.73 0.39 3.50
CA ASN A 68 -4.73 1.34 3.96
C ASN A 68 -4.14 2.51 4.77
N GLU A 69 -2.99 2.30 5.43
CA GLU A 69 -2.38 3.31 6.33
C GLU A 69 -1.26 4.10 5.62
N ARG A 70 -1.07 3.90 4.32
CA ARG A 70 -0.11 4.65 3.51
C ARG A 70 -0.49 6.13 3.40
N ARG A 71 0.47 6.98 3.01
CA ARG A 71 0.14 8.36 2.58
C ARG A 71 -0.83 8.30 1.39
N PRO A 72 -1.86 9.18 1.34
CA PRO A 72 -2.81 9.19 0.24
C PRO A 72 -2.12 9.24 -1.13
N LEU A 73 -2.46 8.29 -1.99
CA LEU A 73 -1.91 8.14 -3.34
C LEU A 73 -3.01 8.18 -4.41
N GLU A 74 -4.21 7.73 -4.05
CA GLU A 74 -5.36 7.66 -4.95
C GLU A 74 -6.56 8.42 -4.38
N LEU A 75 -7.51 8.79 -5.24
CA LEU A 75 -8.70 9.56 -4.82
C LEU A 75 -9.49 8.89 -3.70
N ARG A 76 -9.56 7.55 -3.69
CA ARG A 76 -10.25 6.78 -2.66
C ARG A 76 -9.63 6.93 -1.27
N ASP A 77 -8.32 7.22 -1.20
CA ASP A 77 -7.60 7.39 0.06
C ASP A 77 -8.00 8.69 0.77
N LEU A 78 -8.74 9.57 0.08
CA LEU A 78 -9.29 10.82 0.62
C LEU A 78 -10.71 10.65 1.19
N LEU A 79 -11.29 9.46 1.07
CA LEU A 79 -12.67 9.19 1.45
C LEU A 79 -12.72 8.43 2.77
N GLU A 80 -13.64 8.84 3.65
CA GLU A 80 -13.97 8.13 4.87
C GLU A 80 -15.27 7.33 4.69
N PRO A 81 -15.30 6.03 5.03
CA PRO A 81 -16.53 5.26 4.99
C PRO A 81 -17.49 5.70 6.11
N VAL A 82 -18.63 6.27 5.72
CA VAL A 82 -19.71 6.66 6.65
C VAL A 82 -20.81 5.59 6.63
N PRO A 83 -21.33 5.16 7.80
CA PRO A 83 -22.47 4.24 7.86
C PRO A 83 -23.68 4.82 7.12
N SER A 84 -24.38 3.99 6.34
CA SER A 84 -25.68 4.38 5.80
C SER A 84 -26.71 4.43 6.93
N PHE A 85 -27.48 5.51 7.00
CA PHE A 85 -28.62 5.60 7.92
C PHE A 85 -29.62 4.49 7.56
N GLY A 86 -29.73 3.46 8.41
CA GLY A 86 -30.70 2.36 8.26
C GLY A 86 -30.13 0.93 8.31
N ALA A 87 -28.80 0.74 8.37
CA ALA A 87 -28.22 -0.58 8.62
C ALA A 87 -28.36 -0.94 10.12
N GLY A 88 -29.56 -1.36 10.53
CA GLY A 88 -29.74 -2.08 11.78
C GLY A 88 -28.91 -3.38 11.78
N PRO A 89 -28.62 -3.96 12.96
CA PRO A 89 -27.89 -5.23 13.03
C PRO A 89 -28.61 -6.30 12.19
N PRO A 90 -27.87 -7.25 11.56
CA PRO A 90 -28.50 -8.33 10.80
C PRO A 90 -29.42 -9.15 11.71
N PRO A 91 -30.57 -9.65 11.22
CA PRO A 91 -31.43 -10.52 12.00
C PRO A 91 -30.65 -11.77 12.43
N GLY A 92 -30.81 -12.15 13.71
CA GLY A 92 -30.17 -13.30 14.34
C GLY A 92 -30.75 -14.64 13.90
#